data_AF-A0AAU3FZ01-F1
#
_entry.id   AF-A0AAU3FZ01-F1
#
_cell.length_a   1.000
_cell.length_b   1.000
_cell.length_c   1.000
_cell.angle_alpha   90.00
_cell.angle_beta   90.00
_cell.angle_gamma   90.00
#
_symmetry.space_group_name_H-M   'P 1'
#
loop_
_entity.id
_entity.type
_entity.pdbx_description
1 polymer ?
#
loop_
_entity_poly.entity_id
_entity_poly.type
_entity_poly.pdbx_seq_one_letter_code
_entity_poly.pdbx_strand_id
1 'polypeptide(L)'
;MAAIASTPGWIFDSFGYPEVRDLLWTRADTVVWLDYSRAVIMPRILRRSLRRTLRRERIFGGNVETWSDWLSGEHPVRWAWSQHAVRRAQIGERARDPRFEPLEVIRFASPQEADEWLRAI
;
A
#
# COMPACT_ATOMS: atom_id res chain seq x y z
N MET A 1 8.02 -1.83 -16.50
CA MET A 1 8.27 -1.23 -15.16
C MET A 1 9.65 -0.59 -15.06
N ALA A 2 10.74 -1.26 -15.46
CA ALA A 2 12.09 -0.67 -15.46
C ALA A 2 12.23 0.66 -16.23
N ALA A 3 11.47 0.84 -17.31
CA ALA A 3 11.47 2.07 -18.11
C ALA A 3 10.85 3.29 -17.40
N ILE A 4 9.87 3.09 -16.50
CA ILE A 4 9.22 4.18 -15.74
C ILE A 4 10.15 4.66 -14.63
N ALA A 5 10.87 3.74 -13.98
CA ALA A 5 11.89 4.09 -12.98
C ALA A 5 13.15 4.77 -13.59
N SER A 6 13.14 5.07 -14.89
CA SER A 6 14.21 5.77 -15.61
C SER A 6 13.77 7.14 -16.14
N THR A 7 12.52 7.57 -15.89
CA THR A 7 12.07 8.93 -16.19
C THR A 7 12.46 9.89 -15.05
N PRO A 8 12.64 11.20 -15.32
CA PRO A 8 13.13 12.18 -14.34
C PRO A 8 12.22 12.39 -13.12
N GLY A 9 10.97 11.95 -13.19
CA GLY A 9 10.08 11.84 -12.04
C GLY A 9 9.09 10.71 -12.25
N TRP A 10 8.83 9.95 -11.20
CA TRP A 10 7.83 8.88 -11.21
C TRP A 10 7.24 8.73 -9.81
N ILE A 11 5.98 8.30 -9.75
CA ILE A 11 5.31 7.94 -8.49
C ILE A 11 4.86 6.50 -8.63
N PHE A 12 5.11 5.71 -7.58
CA PHE A 12 4.66 4.33 -7.52
C PHE A 12 3.88 4.11 -6.22
N ASP A 13 2.61 3.75 -6.34
CA ASP A 13 1.62 3.75 -5.25
C ASP A 13 1.47 2.40 -4.54
N SER A 14 2.41 1.48 -4.74
CA SER A 14 2.39 0.17 -4.09
C SER A 14 3.75 -0.26 -3.58
N PHE A 15 3.78 -1.29 -2.74
CA PHE A 15 5.02 -1.86 -2.22
C PHE A 15 5.93 -2.50 -3.28
N GLY A 16 5.54 -2.49 -4.57
CA GLY A 16 6.29 -3.14 -5.65
C GLY A 16 6.01 -4.64 -5.71
N TYR A 17 5.93 -5.17 -6.93
CA TYR A 17 6.01 -6.60 -7.15
C TYR A 17 7.40 -7.12 -6.77
N PRO A 18 7.53 -8.32 -6.19
CA PRO A 18 8.81 -8.85 -5.73
C PRO A 18 9.95 -8.72 -6.75
N GLU A 19 9.64 -8.90 -8.03
CA GLU A 19 10.57 -8.91 -9.16
C GLU A 19 11.17 -7.54 -9.47
N VAL A 20 10.47 -6.45 -9.14
CA VAL A 20 10.91 -5.07 -9.41
C VAL A 20 11.13 -4.26 -8.15
N ARG A 21 10.78 -4.81 -6.99
CA ARG A 21 10.79 -4.08 -5.72
C ARG A 21 12.17 -3.53 -5.39
N ASP A 22 13.21 -4.35 -5.51
CA ASP A 22 14.58 -3.89 -5.21
C ASP A 22 14.99 -2.75 -6.15
N LEU A 23 14.70 -2.87 -7.44
CA LEU A 23 14.97 -1.82 -8.41
C LEU A 23 14.23 -0.51 -8.08
N LEU A 24 12.97 -0.59 -7.66
CA LEU A 24 12.18 0.57 -7.28
C LEU A 24 12.76 1.26 -6.04
N TRP A 25 13.14 0.48 -5.02
CA TRP A 25 13.70 1.03 -3.78
C TRP A 25 15.11 1.62 -3.99
N THR A 26 15.93 1.02 -4.85
CA THR A 26 17.27 1.56 -5.19
C THR A 26 17.19 2.86 -6.00
N ARG A 27 16.10 3.11 -6.74
CA ARG A 27 15.93 4.32 -7.55
C ARG A 27 15.02 5.37 -6.93
N ALA A 28 14.35 5.06 -5.83
CA ALA A 28 13.50 6.00 -5.15
C ALA A 28 14.38 7.02 -4.42
N ASP A 29 14.11 8.30 -4.61
CA ASP A 29 14.62 9.36 -3.74
C ASP A 29 13.84 9.42 -2.43
N THR A 30 12.51 9.24 -2.50
CA THR A 30 11.59 9.40 -1.38
C THR A 30 10.59 8.25 -1.28
N VAL A 31 10.37 7.74 -0.07
CA VAL A 31 9.29 6.80 0.26
C VAL A 31 8.32 7.47 1.24
N VAL A 32 7.09 7.68 0.78
CA VAL A 32 5.97 8.08 1.64
C VAL A 32 5.28 6.84 2.18
N TRP A 33 5.43 6.59 3.47
CA TRP A 33 4.90 5.42 4.15
C TRP A 33 3.70 5.75 5.04
N LEU A 34 2.51 5.32 4.61
CA LEU A 34 1.28 5.39 5.40
C LEU A 34 1.19 4.20 6.37
N ASP A 35 1.85 4.31 7.53
CA ASP A 35 1.88 3.28 8.58
C ASP A 35 0.68 3.37 9.54
N TYR A 36 -0.53 3.32 8.98
CA TYR A 36 -1.74 3.41 9.78
C TYR A 36 -2.02 2.12 10.56
N SER A 37 -2.53 2.27 11.78
CA SER A 37 -2.92 1.15 12.62
C SER A 37 -4.07 0.34 12.00
N ARG A 38 -4.19 -0.93 12.41
CA ARG A 38 -5.30 -1.81 11.99
C ARG A 38 -6.67 -1.21 12.26
N ALA A 39 -6.81 -0.52 13.39
CA ALA A 39 -8.04 0.14 13.79
C ALA A 39 -8.49 1.22 12.78
N VAL A 40 -7.55 1.85 12.06
CA VAL A 40 -7.83 2.84 11.03
C VAL A 40 -8.13 2.18 9.68
N ILE A 41 -7.32 1.21 9.26
CA ILE A 41 -7.43 0.63 7.91
C ILE A 41 -8.60 -0.36 7.79
N MET A 42 -8.86 -1.18 8.81
CA MET A 42 -9.80 -2.29 8.71
C MET A 42 -11.25 -1.81 8.49
N PRO A 43 -11.77 -0.80 9.21
CA PRO A 43 -13.10 -0.27 8.93
C PRO A 43 -13.22 0.31 7.52
N ARG A 44 -12.16 0.93 6.99
CA ARG A 44 -12.14 1.51 5.62
C ARG A 44 -12.21 0.41 4.56
N ILE A 45 -11.41 -0.64 4.71
CA ILE A 45 -11.41 -1.79 3.80
C ILE A 45 -12.76 -2.51 3.85
N LEU A 46 -13.26 -2.78 5.06
CA LEU A 46 -14.55 -3.44 5.26
C LEU A 46 -15.70 -2.69 4.60
N ARG A 47 -15.81 -1.37 4.85
CA ARG A 47 -16.84 -0.51 4.24
C ARG A 47 -16.73 -0.50 2.71
N ARG A 48 -15.51 -0.42 2.18
CA ARG A 48 -15.26 -0.43 0.73
C ARG A 48 -15.66 -1.75 0.09
N SER A 49 -15.28 -2.89 0.69
CA SER A 49 -15.66 -4.21 0.19
C SER A 49 -17.17 -4.43 0.28
N LEU A 50 -17.81 -4.01 1.38
CA LEU A 50 -19.26 -4.16 1.53
C LEU A 50 -20.02 -3.37 0.47
N ARG A 51 -19.62 -2.11 0.24
CA ARG A 51 -20.20 -1.28 -0.82
C ARG A 51 -20.04 -1.90 -2.21
N ARG A 52 -18.85 -2.45 -2.50
CA ARG A 52 -18.56 -3.10 -3.79
C ARG A 52 -19.41 -4.34 -4.01
N THR A 53 -19.54 -5.16 -2.98
CA THR A 53 -20.37 -6.37 -3.00
C THR A 53 -21.84 -6.03 -3.23
N LEU A 54 -22.35 -5.01 -2.52
CA LEU A 54 -23.74 -4.54 -2.68
C LEU A 54 -24.02 -3.95 -4.06
N ARG A 55 -23.07 -3.19 -4.62
CA ARG A 55 -23.21 -2.51 -5.92
C ARG A 55 -22.76 -3.36 -7.11
N ARG A 56 -22.20 -4.55 -6.88
CA ARG A 56 -21.54 -5.38 -7.90
C ARG A 56 -20.56 -4.57 -8.74
N GLU A 57 -19.78 -3.70 -8.08
CA GLU A 57 -18.80 -2.84 -8.75
C GLU A 57 -17.70 -3.72 -9.37
N ARG A 58 -17.47 -3.56 -10.68
CA ARG A 58 -16.32 -4.18 -11.36
C ARG A 58 -15.04 -3.45 -10.94
N ILE A 59 -14.10 -4.20 -10.41
CA ILE A 59 -12.77 -3.73 -10.01
C ILE A 59 -11.79 -4.03 -11.15
N PHE A 60 -10.62 -3.38 -11.13
CA PHE A 60 -9.52 -3.62 -12.08
C PHE A 60 -9.36 -5.11 -12.42
N GLY A 61 -9.35 -5.44 -13.72
CA GLY A 61 -9.32 -6.81 -14.23
C GLY A 61 -10.69 -7.46 -14.45
N GLY A 62 -11.81 -6.80 -14.12
CA GLY A 62 -13.17 -7.32 -14.32
C GLY A 62 -13.76 -8.07 -13.12
N ASN A 63 -13.01 -8.14 -12.02
CA ASN A 63 -13.43 -8.83 -10.79
C ASN A 63 -14.65 -8.15 -10.16
N VAL A 64 -15.63 -8.94 -9.75
CA VAL A 64 -16.81 -8.50 -9.00
C VAL A 64 -16.78 -9.21 -7.66
N GLU A 65 -16.72 -8.46 -6.55
CA GLU A 65 -16.79 -9.04 -5.21
C GLU A 65 -18.20 -9.62 -4.97
N THR A 66 -18.27 -10.92 -4.70
CA THR A 66 -19.51 -11.63 -4.35
C THR A 66 -19.52 -12.01 -2.87
N TRP A 67 -20.71 -12.26 -2.31
CA TRP A 67 -20.85 -12.68 -0.91
C TRP A 67 -20.13 -14.01 -0.60
N SER A 68 -19.99 -14.90 -1.58
CA SER A 68 -19.17 -16.11 -1.46
C SER A 68 -17.68 -15.81 -1.30
N ASP A 69 -17.17 -14.73 -1.89
CA ASP A 69 -15.75 -14.36 -1.80
C ASP A 69 -15.38 -13.93 -0.38
N TRP A 70 -16.32 -13.39 0.40
CA TRP A 70 -16.11 -13.05 1.81
C TRP A 70 -15.76 -14.26 2.67
N LEU A 71 -16.26 -15.43 2.27
CA LEU A 71 -15.99 -16.71 2.93
C LEU A 71 -14.68 -17.35 2.44
N SER A 72 -14.12 -16.88 1.32
CA SER A 72 -12.84 -17.35 0.79
C SER A 72 -11.65 -16.83 1.62
N GLY A 73 -10.55 -17.57 1.64
CA GLY A 73 -9.30 -17.14 2.27
C GLY A 73 -8.66 -15.94 1.55
N GLU A 74 -9.01 -15.73 0.28
CA GLU A 74 -8.43 -14.72 -0.60
C GLU A 74 -9.14 -13.35 -0.49
N HIS A 75 -10.19 -13.25 0.33
CA HIS A 75 -10.93 -12.01 0.47
C HIS A 75 -10.01 -10.84 0.89
N PRO A 76 -10.11 -9.65 0.26
CA PRO A 76 -9.25 -8.51 0.55
C PRO A 76 -9.19 -8.12 2.03
N VAL A 77 -10.30 -8.29 2.77
CA VAL A 77 -10.36 -8.03 4.22
C VAL A 77 -9.45 -8.99 5.00
N ARG A 78 -9.52 -10.30 4.71
CA ARG A 78 -8.71 -11.33 5.39
C ARG A 78 -7.25 -11.22 5.01
N TRP A 79 -6.99 -10.97 3.73
CA TRP A 79 -5.65 -10.73 3.23
C TRP A 79 -5.04 -9.48 3.89
N ALA A 80 -5.76 -8.36 3.98
CA ALA A 80 -5.27 -7.15 4.64
C ALA A 80 -5.00 -7.37 6.13
N TRP A 81 -5.85 -8.14 6.81
CA TRP A 81 -5.65 -8.49 8.22
C TRP A 81 -4.37 -9.31 8.45
N SER A 82 -4.20 -10.38 7.66
CA SER A 82 -3.05 -11.29 7.80
C SER A 82 -1.73 -10.63 7.38
N GLN A 83 -1.74 -9.83 6.32
CA GLN A 83 -0.54 -9.24 5.75
C GLN A 83 -0.13 -7.91 6.39
N HIS A 84 -0.99 -7.30 7.23
CA HIS A 84 -0.69 -5.97 7.81
C HIS A 84 0.63 -5.96 8.60
N ALA A 85 0.81 -6.89 9.53
CA ALA A 85 2.03 -6.92 10.35
C ALA A 85 3.25 -7.30 9.52
N VAL A 86 3.10 -8.27 8.61
CA VAL A 86 4.18 -8.75 7.72
C VAL A 86 4.67 -7.61 6.83
N ARG A 87 3.76 -6.92 6.14
CA ARG A 87 4.12 -5.79 5.26
C ARG A 87 4.73 -4.64 6.05
N ARG A 88 4.18 -4.34 7.23
CA ARG A 88 4.73 -3.30 8.10
C ARG A 88 6.18 -3.59 8.50
N ALA A 89 6.49 -4.83 8.86
CA ALA A 89 7.85 -5.27 9.16
C ALA A 89 8.76 -5.15 7.93
N GLN A 90 8.34 -5.68 6.77
CA GLN A 90 9.12 -5.63 5.53
C GLN A 90 9.42 -4.21 5.05
N ILE A 91 8.45 -3.30 5.11
CA ILE A 91 8.66 -1.88 4.78
C ILE A 91 9.62 -1.25 5.78
N GLY A 92 9.45 -1.54 7.07
CA GLY A 92 10.32 -1.03 8.12
C GLY A 92 11.77 -1.53 8.02
N GLU A 93 11.98 -2.77 7.62
CA GLU A 93 13.33 -3.34 7.38
C GLU A 93 14.00 -2.62 6.20
N ARG A 94 13.30 -2.49 5.06
CA ARG A 94 13.83 -1.80 3.87
C ARG A 94 14.10 -0.32 4.12
N ALA A 95 13.21 0.37 4.84
CA ALA A 95 13.38 1.78 5.19
C ALA A 95 14.64 2.07 6.02
N ARG A 96 15.25 1.04 6.63
CA ARG A 96 16.48 1.16 7.43
C ARG A 96 17.67 0.47 6.78
N ASP A 97 17.50 -0.09 5.58
CA ASP A 97 18.52 -0.86 4.91
C ASP A 97 19.51 0.10 4.21
N PRO A 98 20.80 0.10 4.58
CA PRO A 98 21.80 0.99 4.00
C PRO A 98 21.94 0.84 2.48
N ARG A 99 21.51 -0.28 1.91
CA ARG A 99 21.55 -0.53 0.45
C ARG A 99 20.69 0.44 -0.36
N PHE A 100 19.73 1.10 0.27
CA PHE A 100 18.85 2.06 -0.41
C PHE A 100 19.25 3.51 -0.16
N GLU A 101 20.33 3.77 0.60
CA GLU A 101 20.77 5.15 0.81
C GLU A 101 21.33 5.80 -0.47
N PRO A 102 21.09 7.11 -0.70
CA PRO A 102 20.25 7.99 0.12
C PRO A 102 18.76 7.78 -0.18
N LEU A 103 17.97 7.44 0.85
CA LEU A 103 16.51 7.31 0.76
C LEU A 103 15.86 8.17 1.84
N GLU A 104 15.03 9.13 1.44
CA GLU A 104 14.20 9.87 2.37
C GLU A 104 12.95 9.04 2.70
N VAL A 105 12.69 8.78 3.98
CA VAL A 105 11.50 8.04 4.41
C VAL A 105 10.61 8.94 5.24
N ILE A 106 9.46 9.31 4.67
CA ILE A 106 8.43 10.12 5.33
C ILE A 106 7.34 9.17 5.81
N ARG A 107 7.23 8.98 7.13
CA ARG A 107 6.28 8.02 7.73
C ARG A 107 5.17 8.73 8.48
N PHE A 108 3.93 8.34 8.18
CA PHE A 108 2.73 8.83 8.86
C PHE A 108 2.06 7.70 9.63
N ALA A 109 1.89 7.86 10.95
CA ALA A 109 1.22 6.89 11.81
C ALA A 109 -0.31 7.09 11.82
N SER A 110 -0.77 8.29 11.43
CA SER A 110 -2.18 8.64 11.37
C SER A 110 -2.57 9.36 10.06
N PRO A 111 -3.83 9.24 9.62
CA PRO A 111 -4.35 10.02 8.49
C PRO A 111 -4.21 11.52 8.71
N GLN A 112 -4.37 11.98 9.96
CA GLN A 112 -4.27 13.39 10.32
C GLN A 112 -2.88 13.93 10.04
N GLU A 113 -1.81 13.23 10.43
CA GLU A 113 -0.43 13.64 10.13
C GLU A 113 -0.18 13.74 8.62
N ALA A 114 -0.69 12.78 7.83
CA ALA A 114 -0.55 12.81 6.39
C ALA A 114 -1.32 13.99 5.76
N ASP A 115 -2.54 14.27 6.25
CA ASP A 115 -3.35 15.40 5.79
C ASP A 115 -2.72 16.75 6.19
N GLU A 116 -2.12 16.84 7.37
CA GLU A 116 -1.39 18.03 7.83
C GLU A 116 -0.15 18.28 6.98
N TRP A 117 0.64 17.24 6.70
CA TRP A 117 1.78 17.33 5.81
C TRP A 117 1.37 17.75 4.39
N LEU A 118 0.31 17.15 3.85
CA LEU A 118 -0.21 17.49 2.51
C LEU A 118 -0.68 18.95 2.41
N ARG A 119 -1.16 19.54 3.51
CA ARG A 119 -1.55 20.96 3.56
C ARG A 119 -0.37 21.91 3.76
N ALA A 120 0.76 21.41 4.22
CA ALA A 120 1.95 22.21 4.53
C ALA A 120 2.96 22.28 3.37
N ILE A 121 2.74 21.50 2.31
CA ILE A 121 3.49 21.53 1.05
C ILE A 121 2.77 22.36 -0.01
#